data_AF-A0A7S2WXJ3-F1
#
_entry.id   AF-A0A7S2WXJ3-F1
#
_cell.length_a   1.000
_cell.length_b   1.000
_cell.length_c   1.000
_cell.angle_alpha   90.00
_cell.angle_beta   90.00
_cell.angle_gamma   90.00
#
_symmetry.space_group_name_H-M   'P 1'
#
loop_
_entity.id
_entity.type
_entity.pdbx_description
1 polymer ?
#
loop_
_entity_poly.entity_id
_entity_poly.type
_entity_poly.pdbx_seq_one_letter_code
_entity_poly.pdbx_strand_id
1 'polypeptide(L)'
;ELLRQLVVLHSYVLVKTYVKVGDHLSAARLLVRVSKHISKFPAHIVPILTSTVIECQRAGLKWAAYEHASILMRDPDYRSQVAPTYKRKIENIIRKPDPALKLAKAQKEEGGEAAAIGDSSGEDAKELLSKCPNCGSIGSEYDLQCQHCKIMVPFCSASGKRMAAEDWGVCKSCSFPFRCSSMRALFDKGETRCQLCHTSLGTDALLPLPFTKDLLQV
;
A
#
# COMPACT_ATOMS: atom_id res chain seq x y z
N GLU A 1 -16.78 -0.18 9.63
CA GLU A 1 -15.69 -0.97 10.26
C GLU A 1 -15.20 -2.11 9.36
N LEU A 2 -16.09 -2.98 8.85
CA LEU A 2 -15.72 -4.10 7.98
C LEU A 2 -14.87 -3.70 6.75
N LEU A 3 -15.22 -2.61 6.06
CA LEU A 3 -14.44 -2.12 4.91
C LEU A 3 -12.98 -1.80 5.26
N ARG A 4 -12.71 -1.26 6.46
CA ARG A 4 -11.33 -1.00 6.91
C ARG A 4 -10.52 -2.29 7.04
N GLN A 5 -11.14 -3.34 7.56
CA GLN A 5 -10.50 -4.64 7.73
C GLN A 5 -10.27 -5.31 6.37
N LEU A 6 -11.28 -5.27 5.50
CA LEU A 6 -11.20 -5.78 4.14
C LEU A 6 -10.05 -5.12 3.35
N VAL A 7 -9.92 -3.80 3.43
CA VAL A 7 -8.82 -3.07 2.78
C VAL A 7 -7.45 -3.59 3.19
N VAL A 8 -7.24 -3.81 4.50
CA VAL A 8 -5.94 -4.24 5.01
C VAL A 8 -5.63 -5.67 4.55
N LEU A 9 -6.61 -6.57 4.65
CA LEU A 9 -6.48 -7.95 4.16
C LEU A 9 -6.24 -7.98 2.63
N HIS A 10 -7.02 -7.21 1.88
CA HIS A 10 -6.90 -7.12 0.43
C HIS A 10 -5.55 -6.55 -0.01
N SER A 11 -5.05 -5.53 0.71
CA SER A 11 -3.72 -4.98 0.48
C SER A 11 -2.65 -6.05 0.65
N TYR A 12 -2.77 -6.94 1.64
CA TYR A 12 -1.85 -8.05 1.84
C TYR A 12 -1.92 -9.08 0.70
N VAL A 13 -3.12 -9.45 0.23
CA VAL A 13 -3.30 -10.38 -0.88
C VAL A 13 -2.72 -9.82 -2.19
N LEU A 14 -2.98 -8.55 -2.49
CA LEU A 14 -2.50 -7.86 -3.69
C LEU A 14 -0.98 -7.84 -3.82
N VAL A 15 -0.24 -7.82 -2.70
CA VAL A 15 1.23 -7.79 -2.71
C VAL A 15 1.80 -8.94 -3.55
N LYS A 16 1.23 -10.14 -3.44
CA LYS A 16 1.68 -11.30 -4.24
C LYS A 16 1.54 -11.04 -5.73
N THR A 17 0.42 -10.45 -6.15
CA THR A 17 0.18 -10.06 -7.55
C THR A 17 1.19 -9.00 -7.97
N TYR A 18 1.35 -7.92 -7.20
CA TYR A 18 2.25 -6.81 -7.53
C TYR A 18 3.73 -7.22 -7.60
N VAL A 19 4.18 -8.10 -6.70
CA VAL A 19 5.54 -8.68 -6.74
C VAL A 19 5.72 -9.56 -7.98
N LYS A 20 4.74 -10.40 -8.33
CA LYS A 20 4.80 -11.27 -9.51
C LYS A 20 4.92 -10.45 -10.80
N VAL A 21 4.23 -9.31 -10.88
CA VAL A 21 4.25 -8.44 -12.05
C VAL A 21 5.38 -7.40 -12.04
N GLY A 22 6.32 -7.51 -11.10
CA GLY A 22 7.54 -6.68 -10.99
C GLY A 22 7.32 -5.25 -10.50
N ASP A 23 6.12 -4.90 -10.01
CA ASP A 23 5.83 -3.57 -9.48
C ASP A 23 6.07 -3.54 -7.96
N HIS A 24 7.35 -3.43 -7.62
CA HIS A 24 7.84 -3.39 -6.25
C HIS A 24 7.39 -2.13 -5.50
N LEU A 25 7.17 -1.01 -6.19
CA LEU A 25 6.75 0.23 -5.54
C LEU A 25 5.32 0.13 -5.01
N SER A 26 4.38 -0.39 -5.81
CA SER A 26 3.02 -0.63 -5.34
C SER A 26 2.99 -1.72 -4.27
N ALA A 27 3.74 -2.81 -4.44
CA ALA A 27 3.86 -3.85 -3.41
C ALA A 27 4.36 -3.27 -2.07
N ALA A 28 5.43 -2.47 -2.08
CA ALA A 28 6.00 -1.84 -0.90
C ALA A 28 5.00 -0.89 -0.21
N ARG A 29 4.30 -0.03 -0.98
CA ARG A 29 3.31 0.90 -0.42
C ARG A 29 2.13 0.16 0.22
N LEU A 30 1.67 -0.93 -0.37
CA LEU A 30 0.64 -1.80 0.23
C LEU A 30 1.16 -2.47 1.50
N LEU A 31 2.39 -2.99 1.50
CA LEU A 31 3.03 -3.59 2.67
C LEU A 31 3.23 -2.61 3.83
N VAL A 32 3.58 -1.35 3.55
CA VAL A 32 3.66 -0.29 4.57
C VAL A 32 2.28 -0.06 5.19
N ARG A 33 1.20 -0.07 4.40
CA ARG A 33 -0.18 0.02 4.93
C ARG A 33 -0.50 -1.18 5.83
N VAL A 34 -0.18 -2.40 5.41
CA VAL A 34 -0.44 -3.60 6.22
C VAL A 34 0.38 -3.59 7.51
N SER A 35 1.63 -3.14 7.46
CA SER A 35 2.54 -3.07 8.60
C SER A 35 2.04 -2.12 9.70
N LYS A 36 1.33 -1.03 9.34
CA LYS A 36 0.68 -0.15 10.33
C LYS A 36 -0.45 -0.84 11.11
N HIS A 37 -0.92 -1.98 10.63
CA HIS A 37 -1.97 -2.79 11.26
C HIS A 37 -1.48 -4.20 11.61
N ILE A 38 -0.17 -4.35 11.85
CA ILE A 38 0.46 -5.66 12.00
C ILE A 38 -0.05 -6.46 13.21
N SER A 39 -0.56 -5.81 14.25
CA SER A 39 -1.20 -6.45 15.40
C SER A 39 -2.42 -7.30 15.01
N LYS A 40 -3.03 -7.06 13.84
CA LYS A 40 -4.13 -7.87 13.29
C LYS A 40 -3.65 -9.19 12.66
N PHE A 41 -2.34 -9.38 12.50
CA PHE A 41 -1.73 -10.54 11.85
C PHE A 41 -0.64 -11.19 12.74
N PRO A 42 -0.97 -11.66 13.96
CA PRO A 42 0.03 -12.11 14.94
C PRO A 42 0.93 -13.25 14.45
N ALA A 43 0.39 -14.17 13.64
CA ALA A 43 1.17 -15.26 13.06
C ALA A 43 2.07 -14.84 11.88
N HIS A 44 1.81 -13.67 11.27
CA HIS A 44 2.49 -13.21 10.06
C HIS A 44 3.33 -11.93 10.29
N ILE A 45 3.57 -11.53 11.55
CA ILE A 45 4.36 -10.33 11.88
C ILE A 45 5.71 -10.34 11.17
N VAL A 46 6.52 -11.38 11.42
CA VAL A 46 7.88 -11.50 10.89
C VAL A 46 7.86 -11.62 9.35
N PRO A 47 7.04 -12.48 8.72
CA PRO A 47 6.92 -12.53 7.25
C PRO A 47 6.53 -11.20 6.60
N ILE A 48 5.53 -10.49 7.17
CA ILE A 48 5.06 -9.21 6.63
C ILE A 48 6.17 -8.17 6.75
N LEU A 49 6.73 -7.95 7.94
CA LEU A 49 7.79 -6.96 8.15
C LEU A 49 9.04 -7.25 7.31
N THR A 50 9.44 -8.53 7.20
CA THR A 50 10.56 -8.95 6.34
C THR A 50 10.29 -8.59 4.88
N SER A 51 9.08 -8.89 4.38
CA SER A 51 8.69 -8.55 3.01
C SER A 51 8.61 -7.04 2.81
N THR A 52 8.09 -6.28 3.78
CA THR A 52 8.05 -4.81 3.76
C THR A 52 9.44 -4.23 3.58
N VAL A 53 10.43 -4.69 4.37
CA VAL A 53 11.81 -4.20 4.26
C VAL A 53 12.41 -4.50 2.87
N ILE A 54 12.23 -5.73 2.38
CA ILE A 54 12.78 -6.15 1.09
C ILE A 54 12.17 -5.35 -0.07
N GLU A 55 10.84 -5.22 -0.10
CA GLU A 55 10.14 -4.52 -1.16
C GLU A 55 10.38 -3.00 -1.09
N CYS A 56 10.42 -2.41 0.11
CA CYS A 56 10.81 -1.00 0.28
C CYS A 56 12.23 -0.75 -0.22
N GLN A 57 13.18 -1.65 0.05
CA GLN A 57 14.55 -1.52 -0.46
C GLN A 57 14.59 -1.61 -2.00
N ARG A 58 13.85 -2.54 -2.61
CA ARG A 58 13.73 -2.67 -4.08
C ARG A 58 13.09 -1.45 -4.74
N ALA A 59 12.12 -0.86 -4.05
CA ALA A 59 11.40 0.33 -4.51
C ALA A 59 12.13 1.65 -4.22
N GLY A 60 13.28 1.63 -3.54
CA GLY A 60 14.02 2.83 -3.14
C GLY A 60 13.39 3.62 -1.99
N LEU A 61 12.44 3.04 -1.25
CA LEU A 61 11.81 3.63 -0.06
C LEU A 61 12.74 3.44 1.16
N LYS A 62 13.82 4.22 1.21
CA LYS A 62 14.91 4.03 2.18
C LYS A 62 14.44 4.22 3.61
N TRP A 63 13.62 5.25 3.87
CA TRP A 63 13.14 5.54 5.22
C TRP A 63 12.21 4.43 5.72
N ALA A 64 11.21 4.07 4.91
CA ALA A 64 10.29 3.00 5.24
C ALA A 64 11.03 1.67 5.47
N ALA A 65 12.03 1.34 4.65
CA ALA A 65 12.85 0.15 4.85
C ALA A 65 13.58 0.17 6.20
N TYR A 66 14.21 1.30 6.54
CA TYR A 66 14.94 1.45 7.81
C TYR A 66 14.02 1.35 9.04
N GLU A 67 12.86 2.00 9.00
CA GLU A 67 11.88 1.99 10.09
C GLU A 67 11.39 0.56 10.40
N HIS A 68 10.97 -0.18 9.37
CA HIS A 68 10.46 -1.54 9.54
C HIS A 68 11.58 -2.54 9.87
N ALA A 69 12.79 -2.33 9.35
CA ALA A 69 13.96 -3.11 9.74
C ALA A 69 14.28 -2.92 11.22
N SER A 70 14.18 -1.67 11.71
CA SER A 70 14.42 -1.34 13.11
C SER A 70 13.43 -2.03 14.05
N ILE A 71 12.15 -2.09 13.67
CA ILE A 71 11.13 -2.85 14.42
C ILE A 71 11.51 -4.34 14.46
N LEU A 72 11.84 -4.92 13.31
CA LEU A 72 12.15 -6.35 13.18
C LEU A 72 13.40 -6.78 13.95
N MET A 73 14.40 -5.91 14.05
CA MET A 73 15.69 -6.24 14.69
C MET A 73 15.78 -5.81 16.16
N ARG A 74 14.90 -4.92 16.63
CA ARG A 74 14.82 -4.51 18.04
C ARG A 74 14.27 -5.63 18.91
N ASP A 75 13.28 -6.36 18.41
CA ASP A 75 12.66 -7.48 19.11
C ASP A 75 13.48 -8.77 18.90
N PRO A 76 14.04 -9.39 19.96
CA PRO A 76 14.81 -10.62 19.86
C PRO A 76 14.01 -11.80 19.28
N ASP A 77 12.73 -11.89 19.60
CA ASP A 77 11.86 -12.98 19.16
C ASP A 77 11.61 -12.87 17.66
N TYR A 78 11.35 -11.66 17.16
CA TYR A 78 11.20 -11.42 15.74
C TYR A 78 12.50 -11.71 14.99
N ARG A 79 13.63 -11.20 15.50
CA ARG A 79 14.96 -11.39 14.90
C ARG A 79 15.40 -12.86 14.83
N SER A 80 14.94 -13.71 15.75
CA SER A 80 15.23 -15.15 15.74
C SER A 80 14.52 -15.88 14.59
N GLN A 81 13.33 -15.40 14.22
CA GLN A 81 12.46 -15.99 13.20
C GLN A 81 12.77 -15.51 11.77
N VAL A 82 13.57 -14.44 11.61
CA VAL A 82 14.00 -13.97 10.29
C VAL A 82 14.93 -14.99 9.64
N ALA A 83 14.58 -15.42 8.42
CA ALA A 83 15.38 -16.37 7.67
C ALA A 83 16.84 -15.87 7.50
N PRO A 84 17.86 -16.75 7.64
CA PRO A 84 19.27 -16.37 7.57
C PRO A 84 19.67 -15.62 6.30
N THR A 85 19.00 -15.91 5.18
CA THR A 85 19.22 -15.30 3.87
C THR A 85 18.95 -13.79 3.86
N TYR A 86 17.99 -13.34 4.67
CA TYR A 86 17.57 -11.93 4.75
C TYR A 86 18.13 -11.23 5.99
N LYS A 87 18.37 -11.98 7.08
CA LYS A 87 18.82 -11.44 8.37
C LYS A 87 20.03 -10.50 8.23
N ARG A 88 21.11 -10.95 7.56
CA ARG A 88 22.32 -10.13 7.37
C ARG A 88 22.07 -8.88 6.52
N LYS A 89 21.20 -8.98 5.52
CA LYS A 89 20.84 -7.83 4.66
C LYS A 89 20.10 -6.76 5.45
N ILE A 90 19.11 -7.18 6.26
CA ILE A 90 18.30 -6.29 7.08
C ILE A 90 19.14 -5.67 8.21
N GLU A 91 20.03 -6.43 8.85
CA GLU A 91 20.95 -5.88 9.86
C GLU A 91 21.88 -4.79 9.29
N ASN A 92 22.33 -4.96 8.03
CA ASN A 92 23.18 -3.96 7.38
C ASN A 92 22.47 -2.63 7.13
N ILE A 93 21.16 -2.65 6.85
CA ILE A 93 20.34 -1.43 6.67
C ILE A 93 20.39 -0.56 7.92
N ILE A 94 20.35 -1.20 9.10
CA ILE A 94 20.32 -0.49 10.39
C ILE A 94 21.73 -0.07 10.84
N ARG A 95 22.74 -0.91 10.57
CA ARG A 95 24.13 -0.65 10.99
C ARG A 95 24.81 0.46 10.18
N LYS A 96 24.46 0.59 8.90
CA LYS A 96 25.02 1.60 7.99
C LYS A 96 23.90 2.40 7.35
N PRO A 97 23.18 3.22 8.13
CA PRO A 97 22.13 4.05 7.58
C PRO A 97 22.76 5.12 6.68
N ASP A 98 22.11 5.37 5.55
CA ASP A 98 22.45 6.43 4.60
C ASP A 98 22.57 7.78 5.36
N PRO A 99 23.60 8.61 5.10
CA PRO A 99 23.68 9.96 5.67
C PRO A 99 22.39 10.78 5.52
N ALA A 100 21.66 10.63 4.40
CA ALA A 100 20.36 11.28 4.19
C ALA A 100 19.29 10.82 5.21
N LEU A 101 19.30 9.54 5.59
CA LEU A 101 18.40 9.00 6.63
C LEU A 101 18.70 9.56 8.02
N LYS A 102 19.98 9.87 8.32
CA LYS A 102 20.35 10.47 9.60
C LYS A 102 19.76 11.86 9.77
N LEU A 103 19.78 12.65 8.68
CA LEU A 103 19.17 13.98 8.66
C LEU A 103 17.64 13.89 8.82
N ALA A 104 17.00 13.01 8.06
CA ALA A 104 15.56 12.77 8.15
C ALA A 104 15.12 12.27 9.55
N LYS A 105 15.97 11.46 10.22
CA LYS A 105 15.73 11.00 11.58
C LYS A 105 15.78 12.15 12.60
N ALA A 106 16.81 13.01 12.52
CA ALA A 106 16.95 14.17 13.41
C ALA A 106 15.75 15.12 13.29
N GLN A 107 15.29 15.37 12.06
CA GLN A 107 14.12 16.21 11.80
C GLN A 107 12.81 15.66 12.40
N LYS A 108 12.65 14.33 12.46
CA LYS A 108 11.50 13.69 13.12
C LYS A 108 11.55 13.70 14.65
N GLU A 109 12.75 13.72 15.23
CA GLU A 109 12.92 13.73 16.69
C GLU A 109 12.78 15.16 17.27
N GLU A 110 13.07 16.21 16.49
CA GLU A 110 12.90 17.62 16.90
C GLU A 110 11.49 18.16 16.62
N GLY A 111 10.77 17.61 15.63
CA GLY A 111 9.38 17.94 15.33
C GLY A 111 8.42 17.04 16.10
N GLY A 112 8.07 17.42 17.33
CA GLY A 112 7.17 16.68 18.22
C GLY A 112 5.86 16.17 17.57
N GLU A 113 5.29 15.15 18.20
CA GLU A 113 4.16 14.29 17.84
C GLU A 113 2.85 15.04 17.49
N ALA A 114 2.85 15.83 16.41
CA ALA A 114 1.71 16.58 15.91
C ALA A 114 1.74 16.71 14.38
N ALA A 115 1.89 15.59 13.68
CA ALA A 115 1.55 15.47 12.26
C ALA A 115 1.10 14.04 11.93
N ALA A 116 0.17 13.50 12.72
CA ALA A 116 -0.68 12.43 12.23
C ALA A 116 -1.61 13.03 11.18
N ILE A 117 -1.16 13.05 9.93
CA ILE A 117 -1.91 13.03 8.66
C ILE A 117 -1.01 13.63 7.57
N GLY A 118 -0.49 12.75 6.71
CA GLY A 118 0.09 13.09 5.41
C GLY A 118 1.46 13.76 5.46
N ASP A 119 2.43 13.07 4.87
CA ASP A 119 3.64 13.68 4.30
C ASP A 119 4.81 13.96 5.25
N SER A 120 5.79 13.07 5.22
CA SER A 120 7.21 13.34 5.56
C SER A 120 8.04 12.08 5.33
N SER A 121 8.14 11.67 4.07
CA SER A 121 9.21 10.79 3.60
C SER A 121 10.06 11.59 2.62
N GLY A 122 10.95 12.41 3.17
CA GLY A 122 11.99 13.06 2.37
C GLY A 122 12.74 12.00 1.57
N GLU A 123 12.74 12.19 0.25
CA GLU A 123 13.46 11.40 -0.75
C GLU A 123 12.96 9.96 -1.04
N ASP A 124 11.80 9.56 -0.54
CA ASP A 124 11.11 8.35 -1.02
C ASP A 124 10.29 8.71 -2.28
N ALA A 125 10.23 7.82 -3.29
CA ALA A 125 9.58 8.06 -4.59
C ALA A 125 8.27 8.86 -4.46
N LYS A 126 8.21 10.02 -5.13
CA LYS A 126 7.13 11.03 -5.00
C LYS A 126 5.77 10.34 -5.08
N GLU A 127 5.04 10.42 -3.97
CA GLU A 127 3.77 9.73 -3.86
C GLU A 127 2.77 10.32 -4.86
N LEU A 128 2.19 9.46 -5.69
CA LEU A 128 1.19 9.88 -6.67
C LEU A 128 -0.06 10.37 -5.95
N LEU A 129 -0.74 11.35 -6.58
CA LEU A 129 -1.89 12.02 -6.01
C LEU A 129 -3.16 11.67 -6.78
N SER A 130 -4.30 11.66 -6.07
CA SER A 130 -5.62 11.50 -6.67
C SER A 130 -6.67 12.34 -5.95
N LYS A 131 -7.72 12.72 -6.69
CA LYS A 131 -8.86 13.46 -6.17
C LYS A 131 -9.76 12.55 -5.34
N CYS A 132 -10.26 13.06 -4.23
CA CYS A 132 -11.31 12.41 -3.47
C CYS A 132 -12.62 12.40 -4.30
N PRO A 133 -13.25 11.25 -4.56
CA PRO A 133 -14.50 11.20 -5.32
C PRO A 133 -15.69 11.82 -4.58
N ASN A 134 -15.57 12.07 -3.27
CA ASN A 134 -16.61 12.71 -2.47
C ASN A 134 -16.55 14.25 -2.49
N CYS A 135 -15.35 14.83 -2.34
CA CYS A 135 -15.17 16.29 -2.16
C CYS A 135 -14.14 16.94 -3.10
N GLY A 136 -13.52 16.18 -4.00
CA GLY A 136 -12.56 16.68 -4.99
C GLY A 136 -11.17 17.03 -4.45
N SER A 137 -10.94 17.05 -3.14
CA SER A 137 -9.64 17.38 -2.55
C SER A 137 -8.56 16.38 -2.99
N ILE A 138 -7.39 16.90 -3.35
CA ILE A 138 -6.23 16.09 -3.76
C ILE A 138 -5.54 15.50 -2.53
N GLY A 139 -5.15 14.24 -2.60
CA GLY A 139 -4.32 13.58 -1.59
C GLY A 139 -3.61 12.37 -2.15
N SER A 140 -2.78 11.71 -1.33
CA SER A 140 -2.09 10.47 -1.72
C SER A 140 -3.06 9.43 -2.31
N GLU A 141 -2.64 8.75 -3.38
CA GLU A 141 -3.36 7.60 -3.93
C GLU A 141 -3.50 6.43 -2.95
N TYR A 142 -2.65 6.32 -1.93
CA TYR A 142 -2.68 5.23 -0.95
C TYR A 142 -3.40 5.59 0.35
N ASP A 143 -3.72 6.86 0.61
CA ASP A 143 -4.44 7.27 1.82
C ASP A 143 -5.95 7.14 1.65
N LEU A 144 -6.56 6.06 2.14
CA LEU A 144 -7.99 5.83 1.96
C LEU A 144 -8.88 6.67 2.90
N GLN A 145 -8.31 7.48 3.79
CA GLN A 145 -9.05 8.41 4.63
C GLN A 145 -8.92 9.82 4.05
N CYS A 146 -10.01 10.44 3.61
CA CYS A 146 -9.93 11.80 3.08
C CYS A 146 -9.60 12.79 4.20
N GLN A 147 -8.55 13.59 4.02
CA GLN A 147 -8.12 14.53 5.06
C GLN A 147 -8.93 15.81 5.11
N HIS A 148 -9.67 16.12 4.04
CA HIS A 148 -10.57 17.26 3.99
C HIS A 148 -11.96 16.88 4.54
N CYS A 149 -12.66 15.95 3.89
CA CYS A 149 -14.03 15.61 4.27
C CYS A 149 -14.14 14.47 5.30
N LYS A 150 -13.02 13.89 5.76
CA LYS A 150 -12.95 12.82 6.77
C LYS A 150 -13.78 11.56 6.44
N ILE A 151 -14.16 11.39 5.18
CA ILE A 151 -14.84 10.19 4.68
C ILE A 151 -13.81 9.19 4.15
N MET A 152 -14.08 7.91 4.37
CA MET A 152 -13.31 6.84 3.76
C MET A 152 -13.56 6.82 2.26
N VAL A 153 -12.48 7.01 1.49
CA VAL A 153 -12.50 6.87 0.04
C VAL A 153 -12.55 5.38 -0.31
N PRO A 154 -13.48 4.93 -1.18
CA PRO A 154 -13.49 3.56 -1.66
C PRO A 154 -12.13 3.16 -2.24
N PHE A 155 -11.72 1.92 -2.04
CA PHE A 155 -10.47 1.42 -2.58
C PHE A 155 -10.70 0.71 -3.92
N CYS A 156 -9.71 0.83 -4.79
CA CYS A 156 -9.64 0.10 -6.05
C CYS A 156 -9.31 -1.36 -5.76
N SER A 157 -10.19 -2.29 -6.12
CA SER A 157 -9.91 -3.72 -5.93
C SER A 157 -8.71 -4.20 -6.76
N ALA A 158 -8.35 -3.57 -7.88
CA ALA A 158 -7.15 -3.94 -8.65
C ALA A 158 -5.84 -3.48 -7.99
N SER A 159 -5.80 -2.29 -7.39
CA SER A 159 -4.54 -1.67 -6.95
C SER A 159 -4.43 -1.34 -5.46
N GLY A 160 -5.52 -1.45 -4.71
CA GLY A 160 -5.59 -1.03 -3.32
C GLY A 160 -5.45 0.48 -3.12
N LYS A 161 -5.39 1.28 -4.18
CA LYS A 161 -5.36 2.75 -4.15
C LYS A 161 -6.77 3.31 -3.92
N ARG A 162 -6.90 4.60 -3.67
CA ARG A 162 -8.17 5.34 -3.75
C ARG A 162 -8.88 5.07 -5.07
N MET A 163 -10.20 5.09 -5.09
CA MET A 163 -10.95 5.26 -6.33
C MET A 163 -10.90 6.71 -6.82
N ALA A 164 -10.97 6.91 -8.13
CA ALA A 164 -11.06 8.22 -8.78
C ALA A 164 -12.34 8.26 -9.61
N ALA A 165 -13.06 9.39 -9.61
CA ALA A 165 -14.35 9.51 -10.31
C ALA A 165 -14.17 9.41 -11.84
N GLU A 166 -13.06 9.93 -12.34
CA GLU A 166 -12.66 9.90 -13.75
C GLU A 166 -12.15 8.54 -14.24
N ASP A 167 -11.91 7.59 -13.35
CA ASP A 167 -11.36 6.27 -13.65
C ASP A 167 -12.07 5.21 -12.81
N TRP A 168 -13.33 4.96 -13.16
CA TRP A 168 -14.23 4.10 -12.41
C TRP A 168 -14.72 2.93 -13.27
N GLY A 169 -14.58 1.71 -12.73
CA GLY A 169 -15.18 0.49 -13.22
C GLY A 169 -15.65 -0.36 -12.05
N VAL A 170 -16.48 -1.36 -12.33
CA VAL A 170 -16.96 -2.31 -11.32
C VAL A 170 -16.85 -3.73 -11.84
N CYS A 171 -16.52 -4.67 -10.95
CA CYS A 171 -16.52 -6.08 -11.31
C CYS A 171 -17.96 -6.54 -11.53
N LYS A 172 -18.28 -7.08 -12.72
CA LYS A 172 -19.64 -7.59 -12.99
C LYS A 172 -20.02 -8.83 -12.16
N SER A 173 -19.04 -9.47 -11.51
CA SER A 173 -19.25 -10.67 -10.68
C SER A 173 -19.45 -10.35 -9.21
N CYS A 174 -18.63 -9.48 -8.61
CA CYS A 174 -18.72 -9.15 -7.19
C CYS A 174 -19.11 -7.70 -6.89
N SER A 175 -19.38 -6.91 -7.93
CA SER A 175 -19.76 -5.49 -7.86
C SER A 175 -18.73 -4.55 -7.21
N PHE A 176 -17.53 -5.04 -6.86
CA PHE A 176 -16.50 -4.19 -6.27
C PHE A 176 -15.89 -3.21 -7.27
N PRO A 177 -15.64 -1.96 -6.86
CA PRO A 177 -15.05 -0.97 -7.71
C PRO A 177 -13.57 -1.25 -8.01
N PHE A 178 -13.12 -0.82 -9.17
CA PHE A 178 -11.71 -0.72 -9.54
C PHE A 178 -11.48 0.45 -10.49
N ARG A 179 -10.25 0.95 -10.49
CA ARG A 179 -9.76 1.84 -11.52
C ARG A 179 -9.54 1.05 -12.80
N CYS A 180 -10.16 1.49 -13.90
CA CYS A 180 -10.00 0.83 -15.19
C CYS A 180 -8.54 0.87 -15.64
N SER A 181 -7.83 1.97 -15.40
CA SER A 181 -6.38 2.06 -15.67
C SER A 181 -5.58 1.00 -14.91
N SER A 182 -5.90 0.78 -13.63
CA SER A 182 -5.21 -0.21 -12.78
C SER A 182 -5.51 -1.63 -13.23
N MET A 183 -6.76 -1.93 -13.60
CA MET A 183 -7.14 -3.25 -14.10
C MET A 183 -6.49 -3.53 -15.47
N ARG A 184 -6.46 -2.56 -16.38
CA ARG A 184 -5.74 -2.67 -17.67
C ARG A 184 -4.26 -2.97 -17.47
N ALA A 185 -3.60 -2.24 -16.57
CA ALA A 185 -2.18 -2.47 -16.27
C ALA A 185 -1.90 -3.88 -15.73
N LEU A 186 -2.85 -4.50 -15.03
CA LEU A 186 -2.73 -5.90 -14.61
C LEU A 186 -2.97 -6.86 -15.78
N PHE A 187 -3.97 -6.59 -16.63
CA PHE A 187 -4.25 -7.38 -17.83
C PHE A 187 -3.07 -7.42 -18.79
N ASP A 188 -2.44 -6.28 -19.04
CA ASP A 188 -1.26 -6.16 -19.90
C ASP A 188 -0.09 -7.03 -19.40
N LYS A 189 -0.08 -7.33 -18.11
CA LYS A 189 0.90 -8.22 -17.45
C LYS A 189 0.39 -9.65 -17.24
N GLY A 190 -0.74 -10.01 -17.86
CA GLY A 190 -1.32 -11.36 -17.86
C GLY A 190 -2.25 -11.67 -16.68
N GLU A 191 -2.56 -10.70 -15.82
CA GLU A 191 -3.47 -10.88 -14.68
C GLU A 191 -4.90 -10.47 -15.05
N THR A 192 -5.66 -11.42 -15.61
CA THR A 192 -7.01 -11.20 -16.16
C THR A 192 -8.16 -11.53 -15.20
N ARG A 193 -7.86 -11.78 -13.93
CA ARG A 193 -8.86 -12.12 -12.91
C ARG A 193 -9.11 -10.94 -11.98
N CYS A 194 -10.33 -10.83 -11.48
CA CYS A 194 -10.64 -9.91 -10.39
C CYS A 194 -9.77 -10.25 -9.17
N GLN A 195 -9.09 -9.25 -8.61
CA GLN A 195 -8.20 -9.47 -7.46
C GLN A 195 -8.97 -9.70 -6.14
N LEU A 196 -10.30 -9.57 -6.15
CA LEU A 196 -11.14 -9.77 -4.97
C LEU A 196 -11.93 -11.09 -5.03
N CYS A 197 -12.66 -11.35 -6.12
CA CYS A 197 -13.47 -12.57 -6.25
C CYS A 197 -12.83 -13.65 -7.13
N HIS A 198 -11.69 -13.37 -7.76
CA HIS A 198 -10.96 -14.29 -8.64
C HIS A 198 -11.71 -14.76 -9.90
N THR A 199 -12.91 -14.25 -10.18
CA THR A 199 -13.60 -14.46 -11.45
C THR A 199 -12.79 -13.85 -12.59
N SER A 200 -12.64 -14.60 -13.69
CA SER A 200 -12.03 -14.11 -14.93
C SER A 200 -12.85 -12.96 -15.49
N LEU A 201 -12.19 -11.86 -15.84
CA LEU A 201 -12.82 -10.66 -16.36
C LEU A 201 -12.60 -10.60 -17.87
N GLY A 202 -13.67 -10.33 -18.63
CA GLY A 202 -13.58 -10.03 -20.05
C GLY A 202 -13.07 -8.60 -20.29
N THR A 203 -12.71 -8.30 -21.53
CA THR A 203 -12.29 -6.93 -21.93
C THR A 203 -13.41 -5.91 -21.77
N ASP A 204 -14.67 -6.35 -21.82
CA ASP A 204 -15.87 -5.57 -21.55
C ASP A 204 -15.96 -5.06 -20.10
N ALA A 205 -15.26 -5.71 -19.15
CA ALA A 205 -15.15 -5.23 -17.79
C ALA A 205 -14.27 -3.97 -17.67
N LEU A 206 -13.48 -3.64 -18.68
CA LEU A 206 -12.56 -2.49 -18.68
C LEU A 206 -13.20 -1.20 -19.23
N LEU A 207 -14.49 -1.24 -19.58
CA LEU A 207 -15.20 -0.05 -20.03
C LEU A 207 -15.50 0.85 -18.83
N PRO A 208 -15.09 2.14 -18.89
CA PRO A 208 -15.36 3.06 -17.80
C PRO A 208 -16.87 3.25 -17.63
N LEU A 209 -17.32 3.24 -16.39
CA LEU A 209 -18.69 3.58 -16.06
C LEU A 209 -18.79 5.06 -15.69
N PRO A 210 -19.86 5.77 -16.10
CA PRO A 210 -20.09 7.12 -15.64
C PRO A 210 -20.25 7.11 -14.13
N PHE A 211 -19.37 7.85 -13.43
CA PHE A 211 -19.42 7.93 -11.98
C PHE A 211 -20.69 8.64 -11.52
N THR A 212 -21.42 8.01 -10.60
CA THR A 212 -22.49 8.62 -9.83
C THR A 212 -22.19 8.50 -8.34
N LYS A 213 -22.66 9.45 -7.52
CA LYS A 213 -22.41 9.43 -6.07
C LYS A 213 -23.00 8.20 -5.39
N ASP A 214 -24.03 7.58 -5.96
CA ASP A 214 -24.64 6.35 -5.44
C ASP A 214 -23.65 5.17 -5.44
N LEU A 215 -22.65 5.20 -6.33
CA LEU A 215 -21.57 4.19 -6.37
C LEU A 215 -20.61 4.27 -5.17
N LEU A 216 -20.71 5.33 -4.35
CA LEU A 216 -19.96 5.43 -3.09
C LEU A 216 -20.61 4.68 -1.93
N GLN A 217 -21.82 4.13 -2.10
CA GLN A 217 -22.56 3.43 -1.03
C GLN A 217 -22.21 1.94 -0.89
N VAL A 218 -21.17 1.46 -1.60
CA VAL A 218 -20.69 0.06 -1.54
C VAL A 218 -19.72 -0.14 -0.37
#